data_AF-A0A6J4KQE9-F1
#
_entry.id   AF-A0A6J4KQE9-F1
#
_cell.length_a   1.000
_cell.length_b   1.000
_cell.length_c   1.000
_cell.angle_alpha   90.00
_cell.angle_beta   90.00
_cell.angle_gamma   90.00
#
_symmetry.space_group_name_H-M   'P 1'
#
loop_
_entity.id
_entity.type
_entity.pdbx_description
1 polymer ?
#
loop_
_entity_poly.entity_id
_entity_poly.type
_entity_poly.pdbx_seq_one_letter_code
_entity_poly.pdbx_strand_id
1 'polypeptide(L)'
;MLPIILEGVLFVALLATAGALVLWGLWHVTPLGRVAGRLQHRRRLLRAADLTCPIHGAQDPAAMVRLSDGSRVCPACFQETMNGQLDG
;
A
#
# COMPACT_ATOMS: atom_id res chain seq x y z
N MET A 1 -22.54 29.29 41.04
CA MET A 1 -21.26 28.61 40.74
C MET A 1 -21.50 27.21 40.19
N LEU A 2 -22.18 26.33 40.94
CA LEU A 2 -22.54 24.97 40.47
C LEU A 2 -23.26 24.88 39.10
N PRO A 3 -24.24 25.74 38.75
CA PRO A 3 -24.92 25.64 37.45
C PRO A 3 -24.00 25.98 36.26
N ILE A 4 -23.06 26.91 36.44
CA ILE A 4 -22.09 27.31 35.40
C ILE A 4 -21.14 26.14 35.09
N ILE A 5 -20.71 25.44 36.14
CA ILE A 5 -19.86 24.25 35.99
C ILE A 5 -20.66 23.12 35.30
N LEU A 6 -21.90 22.90 35.72
CA LEU A 6 -22.77 21.87 35.14
C LEU A 6 -23.01 22.10 33.64
N GLU A 7 -23.29 23.35 33.25
CA GLU A 7 -23.51 23.74 31.85
C GLU A 7 -22.25 23.52 30.99
N GLY A 8 -21.08 23.90 31.52
CA GLY A 8 -19.80 23.66 30.84
C GLY A 8 -19.50 22.16 30.65
N VAL A 9 -19.74 21.34 31.67
CA VAL A 9 -19.56 19.88 31.58
C VAL A 9 -20.52 19.28 30.55
N LEU A 10 -21.77 19.71 30.53
CA LEU A 10 -22.77 19.24 29.57
C LEU A 10 -22.34 19.57 28.13
N PHE A 11 -21.80 20.77 27.91
CA PHE A 11 -21.32 21.20 26.61
C PHE A 11 -20.13 20.36 26.13
N VAL A 12 -19.15 20.11 26.98
CA VAL A 12 -18.00 19.25 26.66
C VAL A 12 -18.43 17.82 26.39
N ALA A 13 -19.36 17.27 27.18
CA ALA A 13 -19.89 15.93 26.98
C ALA A 13 -20.63 15.82 25.63
N LEU A 14 -21.40 16.84 25.24
CA LEU A 14 -22.06 16.92 23.94
C LEU A 14 -21.06 16.92 22.78
N LEU A 15 -20.01 17.76 22.87
CA LEU A 15 -18.97 17.82 21.85
C LEU A 15 -18.21 16.50 21.72
N ALA A 16 -17.87 15.86 22.84
CA ALA A 16 -17.19 14.57 22.84
C ALA A 16 -18.06 13.49 22.18
N THR A 17 -19.36 13.46 22.50
CA THR A 17 -20.31 12.51 21.92
C THR A 17 -20.51 12.73 20.43
N ALA A 18 -20.67 13.99 20.00
CA ALA A 18 -20.77 14.35 18.59
C ALA A 18 -19.50 13.97 17.80
N GLY A 19 -18.32 14.26 18.36
CA GLY A 19 -17.05 13.87 17.76
C GLY A 19 -16.91 12.35 17.62
N ALA A 20 -17.28 11.60 18.65
CA ALA A 20 -17.27 10.14 18.62
C ALA A 20 -18.22 9.58 17.54
N LEU A 21 -19.42 10.13 17.41
CA LEU A 21 -20.39 9.73 16.39
C LEU A 21 -19.91 10.04 14.97
N VAL A 22 -19.29 11.20 14.76
CA VAL A 22 -18.70 11.59 13.47
C VAL A 22 -17.55 10.66 13.10
N LEU A 23 -16.64 10.38 14.04
CA LEU A 23 -15.53 9.45 13.83
C LEU A 23 -16.04 8.03 13.56
N TRP A 24 -17.03 7.57 14.32
CA TRP A 24 -17.67 6.27 14.12
C TRP A 24 -18.33 6.17 12.74
N GLY A 25 -19.10 7.19 12.34
CA GLY A 25 -19.71 7.27 11.02
C GLY A 25 -18.67 7.30 9.90
N LEU A 26 -17.61 8.09 10.04
CA LEU A 26 -16.48 8.11 9.10
C LEU A 26 -15.81 6.74 9.01
N TRP A 27 -15.58 6.05 10.12
CA TRP A 27 -14.96 4.71 10.10
C TRP A 27 -15.89 3.65 9.49
N HIS A 28 -17.20 3.75 9.72
CA HIS A 28 -18.16 2.79 9.21
C HIS A 28 -18.47 3.00 7.73
N VAL A 29 -18.62 4.26 7.29
CA VAL A 29 -18.96 4.64 5.91
C VAL A 29 -17.72 4.65 5.01
N THR A 30 -16.60 5.19 5.49
CA THR A 30 -15.33 5.19 4.76
C THR A 30 -14.49 3.99 5.22
N PRO A 31 -14.32 2.95 4.38
CA PRO A 31 -13.53 1.78 4.74
C PRO A 31 -12.03 2.10 4.63
N LEU A 32 -11.54 3.03 5.47
CA LEU A 32 -10.13 3.40 5.59
C LEU A 32 -9.27 2.17 5.95
N GLY A 33 -9.84 1.20 6.68
CA GLY A 33 -9.20 -0.11 6.91
C GLY A 33 -8.96 -0.95 5.65
N ARG A 34 -9.82 -0.84 4.63
CA ARG A 34 -9.59 -1.52 3.33
C ARG A 34 -8.47 -0.85 2.52
N VAL A 35 -8.11 0.40 2.80
CA VAL A 35 -7.02 1.11 2.09
C VAL A 35 -5.65 0.64 2.60
N ALA A 36 -5.49 0.48 3.91
CA ALA A 36 -4.27 -0.08 4.50
C ALA A 36 -4.01 -1.51 4.03
N GLY A 37 -5.06 -2.36 4.02
CA GLY A 37 -4.98 -3.72 3.46
C GLY A 37 -4.61 -3.73 1.98
N ARG A 38 -5.20 -2.84 1.17
CA ARG A 38 -4.91 -2.72 -0.27
C ARG A 38 -3.49 -2.25 -0.56
N LEU A 39 -2.94 -1.33 0.23
CA LEU A 39 -1.54 -0.88 0.09
C LEU A 39 -0.55 -2.02 0.38
N GLN A 40 -0.82 -2.82 1.41
CA GLN A 40 0.04 -3.94 1.76
C GLN A 40 -0.07 -5.10 0.76
N HIS A 41 -1.28 -5.38 0.26
CA HIS A 41 -1.49 -6.35 -0.82
C HIS A 41 -0.83 -5.90 -2.14
N ARG A 42 -0.97 -4.62 -2.51
CA ARG A 42 -0.33 -4.06 -3.71
C ARG A 42 1.19 -4.15 -3.62
N ARG A 43 1.80 -3.91 -2.45
CA ARG A 43 3.25 -4.11 -2.24
C ARG A 43 3.68 -5.57 -2.39
N ARG A 44 2.87 -6.54 -1.94
CA ARG A 44 3.16 -7.98 -2.13
C ARG A 44 3.01 -8.39 -3.60
N LEU A 45 1.97 -7.91 -4.28
CA LEU A 45 1.76 -8.16 -5.70
C LEU A 45 2.87 -7.54 -6.56
N LEU A 46 3.31 -6.32 -6.26
CA LEU A 46 4.43 -5.69 -6.97
C LEU A 46 5.74 -6.46 -6.77
N ARG A 47 6.03 -6.94 -5.55
CA ARG A 47 7.20 -7.80 -5.33
C ARG A 47 7.11 -9.16 -6.04
N ALA A 48 5.91 -9.72 -6.17
CA ALA A 48 5.70 -10.95 -6.92
C ALA A 48 5.82 -10.70 -8.43
N ALA A 49 5.32 -9.57 -8.92
CA ALA A 49 5.47 -9.14 -10.31
C ALA A 49 6.94 -8.87 -10.67
N ASP A 50 7.72 -8.29 -9.76
CA ASP A 50 9.17 -8.11 -9.94
C ASP A 50 9.91 -9.45 -10.12
N LEU A 51 9.36 -10.55 -9.60
CA LEU A 51 9.93 -11.90 -9.71
C LEU A 51 9.49 -12.65 -10.96
N THR A 52 8.56 -12.10 -11.72
CA THR A 52 8.03 -12.72 -12.94
C THR A 52 8.40 -11.87 -14.14
N CYS A 53 9.28 -12.39 -14.99
CA CYS A 53 9.51 -11.81 -16.30
C CYS A 53 8.32 -12.15 -17.22
N PRO A 54 7.75 -11.18 -17.95
CA PRO A 54 6.66 -11.45 -18.89
C PRO A 54 7.08 -12.35 -20.08
N ILE A 55 8.38 -12.45 -20.37
CA ILE A 55 8.93 -13.21 -21.50
C ILE A 55 9.34 -14.62 -21.06
N HIS A 56 10.13 -14.73 -19.98
CA HIS A 56 10.69 -16.01 -19.51
C HIS A 56 9.97 -16.63 -18.31
N GLY A 57 8.96 -15.96 -17.77
CA GLY A 57 8.15 -16.45 -16.67
C GLY A 57 8.77 -16.20 -15.28
N ALA A 58 8.52 -17.11 -14.33
CA ALA A 58 8.95 -16.96 -12.95
C ALA A 58 10.47 -17.13 -12.80
N GLN A 59 11.12 -16.16 -12.15
CA GLN A 59 12.56 -16.11 -11.97
C GLN A 59 12.95 -16.16 -10.50
N ASP A 60 14.13 -16.72 -10.23
CA ASP A 60 14.68 -16.74 -8.89
C ASP A 60 15.05 -15.31 -8.42
N PRO A 61 14.58 -14.88 -7.23
CA PRO A 61 14.92 -13.57 -6.65
C PRO A 61 16.42 -13.28 -6.56
N ALA A 62 17.23 -14.32 -6.32
CA ALA A 62 18.68 -14.21 -6.16
C ALA A 62 19.42 -14.12 -7.51
N ALA A 63 18.80 -14.60 -8.58
CA ALA A 63 19.37 -14.60 -9.93
C ALA A 63 19.01 -13.34 -10.74
N MET A 64 18.18 -12.44 -10.19
CA MET A 64 17.80 -11.20 -10.86
C MET A 64 18.94 -10.19 -10.92
N VAL A 65 19.13 -9.63 -12.12
CA VAL A 65 20.14 -8.60 -12.39
C VAL A 65 19.53 -7.23 -12.10
N ARG A 66 20.28 -6.37 -11.41
CA ARG A 66 19.86 -5.00 -11.09
C ARG A 66 20.52 -4.02 -12.06
N LEU A 67 19.71 -3.21 -12.73
CA LEU A 67 20.17 -2.20 -13.68
C LEU A 67 20.58 -0.91 -12.96
N SER A 68 21.30 -0.05 -13.67
CA SER A 68 21.79 1.25 -13.18
C SER A 68 20.67 2.25 -12.86
N ASP A 69 19.50 2.09 -13.48
CA ASP A 69 18.27 2.83 -13.18
C ASP A 69 17.57 2.32 -11.90
N GLY A 70 18.05 1.23 -11.32
CA GLY A 70 17.52 0.61 -10.11
C GLY A 70 16.44 -0.46 -10.36
N SER A 71 16.03 -0.68 -11.61
CA SER A 71 15.09 -1.74 -12.00
C SER A 71 15.74 -3.14 -11.90
N ARG A 72 14.93 -4.20 -11.88
CA ARG A 72 15.40 -5.60 -11.89
C ARG A 72 14.91 -6.29 -13.16
N VAL A 73 15.81 -7.04 -13.79
CA VAL A 73 15.54 -7.78 -15.04
C VAL A 73 15.99 -9.22 -14.86
N CYS A 74 15.32 -10.15 -15.54
CA CYS A 74 15.71 -11.55 -15.52
C CYS A 74 17.09 -11.74 -16.19
N PRO A 75 17.87 -12.74 -15.77
CA PRO A 75 19.17 -13.01 -16.37
C PRO A 75 19.08 -13.35 -17.87
N ALA A 76 17.97 -13.95 -18.31
CA ALA A 76 17.75 -14.29 -19.73
C ALA A 76 17.60 -13.03 -20.60
N CYS A 77 16.66 -12.13 -20.29
CA CYS A 77 16.54 -10.84 -20.98
C CYS A 77 17.83 -10.03 -20.90
N PHE A 78 18.52 -10.03 -19.76
CA PHE A 78 19.80 -9.32 -19.64
C PHE A 78 20.85 -9.88 -20.61
N GLN A 79 20.97 -11.22 -20.71
CA GLN A 79 21.86 -11.86 -21.66
C GLN A 79 21.44 -11.61 -23.12
N GLU A 80 20.16 -11.71 -23.46
CA GLU A 80 19.63 -11.40 -24.79
C GLU A 80 19.96 -9.96 -25.22
N THR A 81 19.80 -9.01 -24.29
CA THR A 81 20.09 -7.59 -24.55
C THR A 81 21.60 -7.36 -24.74
N MET A 82 22.45 -8.02 -23.95
CA MET A 82 23.91 -7.91 -24.04
C MET A 82 24.49 -8.64 -25.25
N ASN A 83 23.86 -9.72 -25.69
CA ASN A 83 24.27 -10.52 -26.84
C ASN A 83 23.65 -10.02 -28.16
N GLY A 84 22.75 -9.03 -28.11
CA GLY A 84 22.11 -8.44 -29.29
C GLY A 84 21.08 -9.36 -29.97
N GLN A 85 20.60 -10.38 -29.27
CA GLN A 85 19.69 -11.38 -29.82
C GLN A 85 18.29 -11.19 -29.21
N LEU A 86 17.50 -10.34 -29.86
CA LEU A 86 16.07 -10.18 -29.58
C LEU A 86 15.34 -11.20 -30.46
N ASP A 87 15.11 -12.40 -29.92
CA ASP A 87 14.26 -13.38 -30.60
C ASP A 87 12.82 -12.83 -30.57
N GLY A 88 12.37 -12.31 -31.72
CA GLY A 88 11.11 -11.58 -31.93
C GLY A 88 9.88 -12.46 -32.07
#